data_AF-A0A925TMJ7-F1
#
_entry.id   AF-A0A925TMJ7-F1
#
_cell.length_a   1.000
_cell.length_b   1.000
_cell.length_c   1.000
_cell.angle_alpha   90.00
_cell.angle_beta   90.00
_cell.angle_gamma   90.00
#
_symmetry.space_group_name_H-M   'P 1'
#
loop_
_entity.id
_entity.type
_entity.pdbx_description
1 polymer ?
#
loop_
_entity_poly.entity_id
_entity_poly.type
_entity_poly.pdbx_seq_one_letter_code
_entity_poly.pdbx_strand_id
1 'polypeptide(L)'
;MNRMFIKPWLLIATLSACLSGCSGEPDLASIAADDPIRPVLHEWGKKTVNRYAVSNHTKPSFLRPWTELHSKALTELFPDHRFLCISWDEKPVWKWVGDQRVSRALQLSITLAYKRDTGAWSEIPGSGNYEPYGRLLAQQKVELKTDAQAKLIWEGFCDLHQKHWRDQGIEQRSDRLWHLGVITIEGIRYYYQVDVDESGKVLSARLHSEASIR
;
A
#
# COMPACT_ATOMS: atom_id res chain seq x y z
N MET A 1 -45.76 -10.63 28.20
CA MET A 1 -44.91 -11.59 27.45
C MET A 1 -45.76 -12.18 26.33
N ASN A 2 -45.44 -11.87 25.07
CA ASN A 2 -45.57 -12.76 23.92
C ASN A 2 -45.12 -11.99 22.67
N ARG A 3 -43.98 -12.41 22.11
CA ARG A 3 -43.41 -11.90 20.87
C ARG A 3 -44.14 -12.59 19.71
N MET A 4 -44.68 -11.81 18.78
CA MET A 4 -45.20 -12.36 17.52
C MET A 4 -44.19 -12.02 16.41
N PHE A 5 -43.55 -13.08 15.91
CA PHE A 5 -42.61 -13.07 14.80
C PHE A 5 -43.34 -12.73 13.50
N ILE A 6 -42.88 -11.72 12.77
CA ILE A 6 -43.23 -11.51 11.36
C ILE A 6 -42.01 -11.92 10.55
N LYS A 7 -42.14 -13.02 9.81
CA LYS A 7 -41.29 -13.34 8.66
C LYS A 7 -42.04 -12.92 7.40
N PRO A 8 -41.45 -12.13 6.50
CA PRO A 8 -41.80 -12.15 5.10
C PRO A 8 -40.77 -12.97 4.32
N TRP A 9 -41.30 -13.90 3.53
CA TRP A 9 -40.56 -14.60 2.48
C TRP A 9 -40.36 -13.68 1.27
N LEU A 10 -39.17 -13.83 0.67
CA LEU A 10 -38.81 -13.74 -0.75
C LEU A 10 -39.49 -12.69 -1.64
N LEU A 11 -38.67 -11.80 -2.20
CA LEU A 11 -38.77 -11.44 -3.61
C LEU A 11 -37.38 -11.55 -4.25
N ILE A 12 -37.29 -12.53 -5.15
CA ILE A 12 -36.15 -12.78 -6.02
C ILE A 12 -36.15 -11.68 -7.09
N ALA A 13 -35.06 -10.92 -7.15
CA ALA A 13 -34.67 -10.19 -8.35
C ALA A 13 -33.36 -10.81 -8.85
N THR A 14 -33.50 -11.66 -9.87
CA THR A 14 -32.41 -12.17 -10.69
C THR A 14 -31.80 -11.03 -11.50
N LEU A 15 -30.59 -10.61 -11.14
CA LEU A 15 -29.69 -9.87 -12.02
C LEU A 15 -28.55 -10.83 -12.39
N SER A 16 -28.60 -11.33 -13.62
CA SER A 16 -27.57 -12.17 -14.20
C SER A 16 -26.52 -11.28 -14.89
N ALA A 17 -25.26 -11.60 -14.60
CA ALA A 17 -24.04 -11.31 -15.36
C ALA A 17 -23.57 -9.85 -15.47
N CYS A 18 -22.43 -9.55 -14.81
CA CYS A 18 -21.14 -9.51 -15.50
C CYS A 18 -19.99 -9.22 -14.51
N LEU A 19 -18.93 -10.04 -14.60
CA LEU A 19 -17.59 -9.80 -14.05
C LEU A 19 -17.48 -9.73 -12.52
N SER A 20 -17.64 -10.89 -11.87
CA SER A 20 -16.73 -11.26 -10.78
C SER A 20 -15.32 -11.44 -11.34
N GLY A 21 -14.72 -10.36 -11.82
CA GLY A 21 -13.30 -10.30 -12.10
C GLY A 21 -12.61 -10.52 -10.76
N CYS A 22 -11.86 -11.61 -10.66
CA CYS A 22 -11.15 -12.03 -9.46
C CYS A 22 -10.37 -10.84 -8.87
N SER A 23 -10.91 -10.21 -7.82
CA SER A 23 -10.12 -9.42 -6.89
C SER A 23 -9.35 -10.42 -6.02
N GLY A 24 -8.36 -11.07 -6.64
CA GLY A 24 -7.41 -11.88 -5.89
C GLY A 24 -6.74 -10.98 -4.87
N GLU A 25 -6.92 -11.28 -3.59
CA GLU A 25 -6.11 -10.65 -2.56
C GLU A 25 -4.64 -10.80 -2.94
N PRO A 26 -3.82 -9.76 -2.76
CA PRO A 26 -2.42 -9.86 -3.12
C PRO A 26 -1.76 -10.95 -2.28
N ASP A 27 -1.05 -11.85 -2.97
CA ASP A 27 -0.41 -13.00 -2.32
C ASP A 27 0.95 -12.58 -1.76
N LEU A 28 1.24 -12.99 -0.53
CA LEU A 28 2.52 -12.76 0.14
C LEU A 28 3.31 -14.07 0.18
N ALA A 29 4.23 -14.23 -0.76
CA ALA A 29 5.11 -15.39 -0.80
C ALA A 29 6.36 -15.16 0.05
N SER A 30 6.77 -16.16 0.82
CA SER A 30 8.07 -16.11 1.51
C SER A 30 9.21 -16.15 0.50
N ILE A 31 10.21 -15.27 0.68
CA ILE A 31 11.39 -15.22 -0.19
C ILE A 31 12.29 -16.41 0.13
N ALA A 32 12.62 -17.18 -0.90
CA ALA A 32 13.45 -18.38 -0.78
C ALA A 32 14.86 -18.04 -0.31
N ALA A 33 15.53 -19.01 0.33
CA ALA A 33 16.82 -18.80 0.96
C ALA A 33 17.97 -18.53 -0.03
N ASP A 34 17.79 -18.92 -1.28
CA ASP A 34 18.69 -18.79 -2.43
C ASP A 34 18.26 -17.70 -3.42
N ASP A 35 17.20 -16.94 -3.12
CA ASP A 35 16.73 -15.86 -4.00
C ASP A 35 17.83 -14.78 -4.17
N PRO A 36 18.15 -14.35 -5.40
CA PRO A 36 19.17 -13.34 -5.67
C PRO A 36 18.90 -11.98 -5.00
N ILE A 37 17.68 -11.73 -4.51
CA ILE A 37 17.33 -10.50 -3.78
C ILE A 37 17.85 -10.48 -2.34
N ARG A 38 18.22 -11.62 -1.77
CA ARG A 38 18.60 -11.69 -0.35
C ARG A 38 19.73 -10.75 0.06
N PRO A 39 20.81 -10.57 -0.73
CA PRO A 39 21.85 -9.59 -0.40
C PRO A 39 21.28 -8.18 -0.19
N VAL A 40 20.33 -7.75 -1.03
CA VAL A 40 19.67 -6.43 -0.93
C VAL A 40 18.88 -6.30 0.36
N LEU A 41 18.10 -7.34 0.71
CA LEU A 41 17.33 -7.36 1.95
C LEU A 41 18.21 -7.38 3.20
N HIS A 42 19.34 -8.11 3.15
CA HIS A 42 20.33 -8.09 4.22
C HIS A 42 21.00 -6.72 4.36
N GLU A 43 21.33 -6.06 3.25
CA GLU A 43 21.87 -4.71 3.25
C GLU A 43 20.88 -3.72 3.86
N TRP A 44 19.61 -3.78 3.45
CA TRP A 44 18.54 -2.96 4.01
C TRP A 44 18.40 -3.20 5.52
N GLY A 45 18.33 -4.47 5.95
CA GLY A 45 18.24 -4.85 7.35
C GLY A 45 19.41 -4.31 8.18
N LYS A 46 20.63 -4.39 7.65
CA LYS A 46 21.84 -3.82 8.29
C LYS A 46 21.75 -2.30 8.41
N LYS A 47 21.31 -1.59 7.37
CA LYS A 47 21.07 -0.13 7.43
C LYS A 47 20.05 0.20 8.51
N THR A 48 18.95 -0.56 8.60
CA THR A 48 17.95 -0.38 9.65
C THR A 48 18.54 -0.59 11.04
N VAL A 49 19.27 -1.69 11.29
CA VAL A 49 19.97 -1.90 12.57
C VAL A 49 20.89 -0.73 12.93
N ASN A 50 21.65 -0.22 11.96
CA ASN A 50 22.54 0.93 12.18
C ASN A 50 21.78 2.21 12.53
N ARG A 51 20.61 2.47 11.90
CA ARG A 51 19.74 3.61 12.26
C ARG A 51 19.31 3.55 13.72
N TYR A 52 18.88 2.37 14.18
CA TYR A 52 18.46 2.16 15.57
C TYR A 52 19.62 2.23 16.57
N ALA A 53 20.83 1.83 16.17
CA ALA A 53 22.00 1.86 17.03
C ALA A 53 22.31 3.29 17.54
N VAL A 54 21.96 4.34 16.78
CA VAL A 54 22.11 5.74 17.23
C VAL A 54 21.36 6.01 18.53
N SER A 55 20.21 5.36 18.74
CA SER A 55 19.40 5.53 19.95
C SER A 55 20.01 4.86 21.19
N ASN A 56 20.79 3.79 21.02
CA ASN A 56 21.36 2.94 22.08
C ASN A 56 20.37 2.29 23.07
N HIS A 57 19.05 2.46 22.90
CA HIS A 57 18.04 1.89 23.81
C HIS A 57 17.00 1.00 23.11
N THR A 58 16.77 1.21 21.81
CA THR A 58 15.84 0.41 20.99
C THR A 58 16.60 -0.28 19.85
N LYS A 59 16.21 -1.50 19.50
CA LYS A 59 16.73 -2.24 18.33
C LYS A 59 15.60 -2.89 17.53
N PRO A 60 15.76 -3.08 16.21
CA PRO A 60 14.80 -3.80 15.39
C PRO A 60 14.97 -5.32 15.58
N SER A 61 13.89 -6.06 15.45
CA SER A 61 13.82 -7.51 15.55
C SER A 61 13.09 -8.08 14.34
N PHE A 62 13.83 -8.64 13.40
CA PHE A 62 13.31 -9.29 12.19
C PHE A 62 12.97 -10.76 12.47
N LEU A 63 11.88 -11.02 13.19
CA LEU A 63 11.44 -12.40 13.50
C LEU A 63 10.62 -13.04 12.39
N ARG A 64 9.99 -12.22 11.54
CA ARG A 64 9.16 -12.69 10.43
C ARG A 64 10.03 -12.87 9.18
N PRO A 65 9.75 -13.87 8.34
CA PRO A 65 10.41 -13.99 7.05
C PRO A 65 10.14 -12.75 6.20
N TRP A 66 11.07 -12.43 5.31
CA TRP A 66 10.82 -11.46 4.24
C TRP A 66 9.90 -12.09 3.20
N THR A 67 8.97 -11.30 2.70
CA THR A 67 7.98 -11.75 1.72
C THR A 67 8.03 -10.89 0.45
N GLU A 68 7.56 -11.45 -0.65
CA GLU A 68 7.29 -10.73 -1.89
C GLU A 68 5.77 -10.59 -2.05
N LEU A 69 5.34 -9.41 -2.45
CA LEU A 69 3.96 -9.08 -2.77
C LEU A 69 3.70 -9.34 -4.25
N HIS A 70 2.89 -10.36 -4.53
CA HIS A 70 2.41 -10.66 -5.87
C HIS A 70 1.05 -9.99 -6.09
N SER A 71 1.05 -8.94 -6.91
CA SER A 71 -0.14 -8.21 -7.32
C SER A 71 -0.16 -8.07 -8.84
N LYS A 72 -1.31 -8.39 -9.44
CA LYS A 72 -1.55 -8.19 -10.87
C LYS A 72 -1.46 -6.70 -11.23
N ALA A 73 -2.11 -5.84 -10.45
CA ALA A 73 -2.12 -4.41 -10.69
C ALA A 73 -0.71 -3.81 -10.62
N LEU A 74 0.08 -4.17 -9.59
CA LEU A 74 1.46 -3.73 -9.47
C LEU A 74 2.36 -4.27 -10.58
N THR A 75 2.14 -5.51 -11.03
CA THR A 75 2.90 -6.09 -12.16
C THR A 75 2.61 -5.36 -13.47
N GLU A 76 1.36 -4.95 -13.70
CA GLU A 76 0.97 -4.21 -14.89
C GLU A 76 1.50 -2.77 -14.88
N LEU A 77 1.47 -2.10 -13.73
CA LEU A 77 1.99 -0.74 -13.56
C LEU A 77 3.53 -0.70 -13.59
N PHE A 78 4.18 -1.72 -13.05
CA PHE A 78 5.63 -1.74 -12.78
C PHE A 78 6.26 -3.09 -13.16
N PRO A 79 6.27 -3.47 -14.46
CA PRO A 79 6.68 -4.81 -14.91
C PRO A 79 8.12 -5.19 -14.51
N ASP A 80 9.00 -4.19 -14.39
CA ASP A 80 10.41 -4.40 -14.04
C ASP A 80 10.68 -4.38 -12.53
N HIS A 81 9.64 -4.26 -11.70
CA HIS A 81 9.77 -4.17 -10.25
C HIS A 81 9.34 -5.46 -9.54
N ARG A 82 9.99 -5.71 -8.41
CA ARG A 82 9.55 -6.62 -7.35
C ARG A 82 9.15 -5.79 -6.14
N PHE A 83 8.15 -6.23 -5.39
CA PHE A 83 7.68 -5.55 -4.19
C PHE A 83 7.94 -6.42 -2.98
N LEU A 84 8.93 -6.04 -2.17
CA LEU A 84 9.45 -6.86 -1.07
C LEU A 84 8.92 -6.31 0.25
N CYS A 85 8.08 -7.06 0.94
CA CYS A 85 7.52 -6.68 2.23
C CYS A 85 8.44 -7.13 3.37
N ILE A 86 8.81 -6.17 4.21
CA ILE A 86 9.67 -6.39 5.36
C ILE A 86 8.94 -5.93 6.61
N SER A 87 8.84 -6.82 7.59
CA SER A 87 8.21 -6.54 8.88
C SER A 87 9.19 -6.73 10.03
N TRP A 88 9.13 -5.86 11.02
CA TRP A 88 9.92 -5.98 12.24
C TRP A 88 9.16 -5.47 13.46
N ASP A 89 9.65 -5.87 14.63
CA ASP A 89 9.20 -5.31 15.89
C ASP A 89 10.37 -4.56 16.54
N GLU A 90 10.08 -3.59 17.38
CA GLU A 90 11.07 -2.89 18.18
C GLU A 90 11.22 -3.55 19.54
N LYS A 91 12.46 -3.73 19.98
CA LYS A 91 12.82 -4.36 21.25
C LYS A 91 13.82 -3.51 22.02
N PRO A 92 13.83 -3.58 23.37
CA PRO A 92 14.92 -3.04 24.15
C PRO A 92 16.24 -3.72 23.81
N VAL A 93 17.34 -2.97 23.95
CA VAL A 93 18.69 -3.56 23.97
C VAL A 93 18.88 -4.35 25.27
N TRP A 94 19.58 -5.49 25.22
CA TRP A 94 19.67 -6.51 26.28
C TRP A 94 20.25 -6.04 27.63
N LYS A 95 20.85 -4.85 27.66
CA LYS A 95 21.49 -4.22 28.84
C LYS A 95 20.96 -2.82 29.11
N TRP A 96 19.82 -2.47 28.51
CA TRP A 96 19.28 -1.14 28.71
C TRP A 96 18.74 -1.02 30.15
N VAL A 97 19.38 -0.17 30.94
CA VAL A 97 19.02 0.18 32.32
C VAL A 97 19.10 1.71 32.39
N GLY A 98 17.97 2.38 32.17
CA GLY A 98 17.92 3.84 32.18
C GLY A 98 16.49 4.35 32.27
N ASP A 99 16.34 5.67 32.38
CA ASP A 99 15.03 6.32 32.56
C ASP A 99 14.35 6.71 31.23
N GLN A 100 15.07 6.57 30.12
CA GLN A 100 14.56 6.92 28.79
C GLN A 100 13.43 5.99 28.34
N ARG A 101 12.43 6.51 27.63
CA ARG A 101 11.35 5.65 27.12
C ARG A 101 11.88 4.79 25.97
N VAL A 102 11.73 3.47 26.08
CA VAL A 102 12.04 2.52 25.00
C VAL A 102 10.83 2.36 24.10
N SER A 103 11.03 2.50 22.80
CA SER A 103 9.99 2.20 21.84
C SER A 103 9.79 0.69 21.70
N ARG A 104 8.52 0.27 21.68
CA ARG A 104 8.09 -1.13 21.58
C ARG A 104 7.04 -1.28 20.49
N ALA A 105 7.18 -0.52 19.40
CA ALA A 105 6.28 -0.66 18.27
C ALA A 105 6.33 -2.10 17.74
N LEU A 106 5.16 -2.68 17.51
CA LEU A 106 5.01 -4.02 16.98
C LEU A 106 4.49 -3.92 15.55
N GLN A 107 4.81 -4.93 14.73
CA GLN A 107 4.30 -5.04 13.36
C GLN A 107 4.61 -3.82 12.49
N LEU A 108 5.76 -3.20 12.71
CA LEU A 108 6.28 -2.21 11.77
C LEU A 108 6.52 -2.92 10.45
N SER A 109 6.15 -2.25 9.36
CA SER A 109 6.29 -2.80 8.02
C SER A 109 6.67 -1.74 7.00
N ILE A 110 7.37 -2.18 5.97
CA ILE A 110 7.73 -1.39 4.82
C ILE A 110 7.74 -2.29 3.58
N THR A 111 7.45 -1.70 2.44
CA THR A 111 7.60 -2.37 1.14
C THR A 111 8.77 -1.74 0.40
N LEU A 112 9.71 -2.55 -0.09
CA LEU A 112 10.74 -2.09 -1.00
C LEU A 112 10.28 -2.31 -2.44
N ALA A 113 10.22 -1.25 -3.23
CA ALA A 113 10.07 -1.37 -4.68
C ALA A 113 11.46 -1.56 -5.29
N TYR A 114 11.81 -2.78 -5.68
CA TYR A 114 13.11 -3.16 -6.22
C TYR A 114 13.05 -3.29 -7.74
N LYS A 115 13.84 -2.50 -8.47
CA LYS A 115 13.95 -2.55 -9.92
C LYS A 115 14.98 -3.61 -10.32
N ARG A 116 14.54 -4.65 -11.04
CA ARG A 116 15.35 -5.83 -11.38
C ARG A 116 16.63 -5.48 -12.12
N ASP A 117 16.54 -4.62 -13.14
CA ASP A 117 17.64 -4.37 -14.07
C ASP A 117 18.80 -3.58 -13.44
N THR A 118 18.48 -2.66 -12.53
CA THR A 118 19.48 -1.76 -11.95
C THR A 118 19.88 -2.15 -10.53
N GLY A 119 19.11 -3.04 -9.90
CA GLY A 119 19.23 -3.35 -8.48
C GLY A 119 18.82 -2.20 -7.55
N ALA A 120 18.32 -1.10 -8.09
CA ALA A 120 17.89 0.06 -7.30
C ALA A 120 16.62 -0.27 -6.53
N TRP A 121 16.47 0.28 -5.33
CA TRP A 121 15.26 0.15 -4.53
C TRP A 121 14.86 1.45 -3.87
N SER A 122 13.56 1.59 -3.59
CA SER A 122 12.99 2.68 -2.82
C SER A 122 12.08 2.14 -1.71
N GLU A 123 12.03 2.86 -0.59
CA GLU A 123 11.18 2.54 0.56
C GLU A 123 9.77 3.12 0.37
N ILE A 124 8.76 2.28 0.51
CA ILE A 124 7.34 2.67 0.54
C ILE A 124 6.73 2.24 1.87
N PRO A 125 6.44 3.18 2.79
CA PRO A 125 5.81 2.89 4.06
C PRO A 125 4.41 2.27 3.86
N GLY A 126 4.07 1.26 4.66
CA GLY A 126 2.74 0.64 4.61
C GLY A 126 1.61 1.54 5.14
N SER A 127 1.93 2.63 5.83
CA SER A 127 0.95 3.55 6.40
C SER A 127 1.51 4.96 6.61
N GLY A 128 0.61 5.93 6.79
CA GLY A 128 0.96 7.32 7.13
C GLY A 128 1.39 8.14 5.92
N ASN A 129 2.52 7.81 5.31
CA ASN A 129 3.04 8.51 4.13
C ASN A 129 2.86 7.68 2.86
N TYR A 130 1.94 8.12 2.00
CA TYR A 130 1.60 7.46 0.73
C TYR A 130 2.19 8.13 -0.52
N GLU A 131 2.97 9.19 -0.36
CA GLU A 131 3.64 9.86 -1.48
C GLU A 131 4.70 9.01 -2.19
N PRO A 132 5.44 8.08 -1.54
CA PRO A 132 6.42 7.26 -2.24
C PRO A 132 5.83 6.43 -3.39
N TYR A 133 4.59 5.94 -3.25
CA TYR A 133 3.89 5.26 -4.34
C TYR A 133 3.63 6.21 -5.52
N GLY A 134 3.20 7.44 -5.23
CA GLY A 134 2.97 8.47 -6.25
C GLY A 134 4.24 8.89 -6.97
N ARG A 135 5.37 8.97 -6.25
CA ARG A 135 6.68 9.17 -6.87
C ARG A 135 7.07 8.01 -7.78
N LEU A 136 6.77 6.77 -7.40
CA LEU A 136 7.04 5.61 -8.25
C LEU A 136 6.21 5.67 -9.54
N LEU A 137 4.91 5.99 -9.46
CA LEU A 137 4.05 6.20 -10.63
C LEU A 137 4.62 7.27 -11.58
N ALA A 138 5.05 8.41 -11.03
CA ALA A 138 5.61 9.50 -11.82
C ALA A 138 6.96 9.14 -12.45
N GLN A 139 7.85 8.48 -11.70
CA GLN A 139 9.15 8.02 -12.21
C GLN A 139 9.00 7.03 -13.37
N GLN A 140 8.01 6.13 -13.30
CA GLN A 140 7.72 5.18 -14.37
C GLN A 140 6.83 5.77 -15.47
N LYS A 141 6.43 7.04 -15.36
CA LYS A 141 5.56 7.73 -16.34
C LYS A 141 4.31 6.91 -16.66
N VAL A 142 3.65 6.42 -15.60
CA VAL A 142 2.39 5.68 -15.71
C VAL A 142 1.33 6.54 -16.39
N GLU A 143 0.50 5.94 -17.25
CA GLU A 143 -0.59 6.63 -17.93
C GLU A 143 -1.89 6.60 -17.14
N LEU A 144 -2.61 7.71 -17.15
CA LEU A 144 -3.94 7.84 -16.59
C LEU A 144 -4.79 8.79 -17.46
N LYS A 145 -5.61 8.18 -18.31
CA LYS A 145 -6.55 8.85 -19.22
C LYS A 145 -7.97 8.28 -19.14
N THR A 146 -8.13 7.15 -18.46
CA THR A 146 -9.35 6.35 -18.47
C THR A 146 -9.65 5.80 -17.08
N ASP A 147 -10.92 5.52 -16.81
CA ASP A 147 -11.36 4.89 -15.57
C ASP A 147 -10.70 3.53 -15.31
N ALA A 148 -10.39 2.77 -16.37
CA ALA A 148 -9.69 1.50 -16.24
C ALA A 148 -8.27 1.68 -15.68
N GLN A 149 -7.54 2.68 -16.18
CA GLN A 149 -6.21 3.04 -15.65
C GLN A 149 -6.30 3.62 -14.24
N ALA A 150 -7.33 4.42 -13.96
CA ALA A 150 -7.60 4.97 -12.63
C ALA A 150 -7.81 3.84 -11.61
N LYS A 151 -8.62 2.84 -12.00
CA LYS A 151 -8.88 1.64 -11.21
C LYS A 151 -7.62 0.82 -11.00
N LEU A 152 -6.82 0.61 -12.04
CA LEU A 152 -5.55 -0.10 -11.94
C LEU A 152 -4.59 0.57 -10.94
N ILE A 153 -4.44 1.89 -11.01
CA ILE A 153 -3.61 2.66 -10.06
C ILE A 153 -4.12 2.51 -8.63
N TRP A 154 -5.44 2.57 -8.43
CA TRP A 154 -6.07 2.43 -7.12
C TRP A 154 -5.97 1.00 -6.56
N GLU A 155 -6.11 -0.01 -7.41
CA GLU A 155 -5.88 -1.41 -7.04
C GLU A 155 -4.42 -1.63 -6.64
N GLY A 156 -3.46 -1.12 -7.42
CA GLY A 156 -2.05 -1.16 -7.08
C GLY A 156 -1.76 -0.46 -5.75
N PHE A 157 -2.40 0.68 -5.48
CA PHE A 157 -2.32 1.35 -4.18
C PHE A 157 -2.83 0.46 -3.05
N CYS A 158 -4.02 -0.12 -3.22
CA CYS A 158 -4.64 -0.98 -2.21
C CYS A 158 -3.80 -2.24 -1.95
N ASP A 159 -3.27 -2.86 -2.99
CA ASP A 159 -2.45 -4.06 -2.88
C ASP A 159 -1.15 -3.75 -2.13
N LEU A 160 -0.44 -2.69 -2.55
CA LEU A 160 0.84 -2.29 -1.95
C LEU A 160 0.72 -1.99 -0.45
N HIS A 161 -0.37 -1.32 -0.06
CA HIS A 161 -0.63 -0.90 1.32
C HIS A 161 -1.58 -1.86 2.06
N GLN A 162 -1.89 -3.01 1.46
CA GLN A 162 -2.78 -4.06 2.00
C GLN A 162 -4.10 -3.51 2.54
N LYS A 163 -4.75 -2.62 1.77
CA LYS A 163 -6.05 -2.02 2.11
C LYS A 163 -7.18 -2.77 1.41
N HIS A 164 -8.32 -2.87 2.09
CA HIS A 164 -9.56 -3.44 1.56
C HIS A 164 -10.43 -2.37 0.87
N TRP A 165 -9.83 -1.26 0.43
CA TRP A 165 -10.54 -0.06 -0.04
C TRP A 165 -10.83 -0.06 -1.54
N ARG A 166 -10.79 -1.24 -2.18
CA ARG A 166 -10.86 -1.38 -3.64
C ARG A 166 -12.18 -0.86 -4.24
N ASP A 167 -13.25 -0.91 -3.45
CA ASP A 167 -14.60 -0.49 -3.88
C ASP A 167 -14.87 1.01 -3.67
N GLN A 168 -13.88 1.79 -3.19
CA GLN A 168 -14.03 3.23 -3.04
C GLN A 168 -14.06 3.96 -4.39
N GLY A 169 -14.67 5.15 -4.42
CA GLY A 169 -15.00 5.85 -5.66
C GLY A 169 -13.79 6.36 -6.44
N ILE A 170 -13.97 6.54 -7.75
CA ILE A 170 -13.02 7.20 -8.65
C ILE A 170 -13.74 8.40 -9.27
N GLU A 171 -13.11 9.57 -9.22
CA GLU A 171 -13.63 10.80 -9.82
C GLU A 171 -12.56 11.47 -10.67
N GLN A 172 -12.86 11.70 -11.96
CA GLN A 172 -12.09 12.62 -12.77
C GLN A 172 -12.58 14.05 -12.50
N ARG A 173 -11.73 14.90 -11.91
CA ARG A 173 -12.06 16.29 -11.56
C ARG A 173 -11.77 17.27 -12.70
N SER A 174 -10.78 16.95 -13.52
CA SER A 174 -10.48 17.64 -14.78
C SER A 174 -9.73 16.70 -15.73
N ASP A 175 -9.35 17.21 -16.89
CA ASP A 175 -8.43 16.56 -17.83
C ASP A 175 -7.06 16.20 -17.20
N ARG A 176 -6.65 16.92 -16.14
CA ARG A 176 -5.33 16.77 -15.49
C ARG A 176 -5.37 16.30 -14.04
N LEU A 177 -6.56 16.09 -13.47
CA LEU A 177 -6.74 15.80 -12.05
C LEU A 177 -7.72 14.66 -11.82
N TRP A 178 -7.25 13.63 -11.11
CA TRP A 178 -8.03 12.46 -10.71
C TRP A 178 -8.03 12.30 -9.20
N HIS A 179 -9.18 11.95 -8.63
CA HIS A 179 -9.33 11.57 -7.23
C HIS A 179 -9.68 10.09 -7.19
N LEU A 180 -8.79 9.27 -6.63
CA LEU A 180 -8.97 7.82 -6.51
C LEU A 180 -9.29 7.46 -5.05
N GLY A 181 -10.07 6.41 -4.82
CA GLY A 181 -10.38 6.00 -3.45
C GLY A 181 -11.19 7.03 -2.66
N VAL A 182 -12.16 7.67 -3.32
CA VAL A 182 -12.96 8.72 -2.68
C VAL A 182 -13.87 8.11 -1.62
N ILE A 183 -13.78 8.65 -0.39
CA ILE A 183 -14.66 8.30 0.72
C ILE A 183 -14.88 9.53 1.63
N THR A 184 -16.04 9.60 2.29
CA THR A 184 -16.31 10.61 3.32
C THR A 184 -16.52 9.95 4.67
N ILE A 185 -15.75 10.37 5.68
CA ILE A 185 -15.84 9.90 7.06
C ILE A 185 -16.00 11.13 7.95
N GLU A 186 -17.08 11.19 8.73
CA GLU A 186 -17.36 12.29 9.68
C GLU A 186 -17.33 13.69 9.03
N GLY A 187 -17.76 13.79 7.77
CA GLY A 187 -17.75 15.05 7.02
C GLY A 187 -16.38 15.47 6.50
N ILE A 188 -15.36 14.63 6.63
CA ILE A 188 -14.07 14.81 5.98
C ILE A 188 -14.01 13.88 4.78
N ARG A 189 -13.75 14.44 3.60
CA ARG A 189 -13.58 13.71 2.36
C ARG A 189 -12.10 13.35 2.19
N TYR A 190 -11.82 12.09 1.93
CA TYR A 190 -10.48 11.54 1.69
C TYR A 190 -10.39 11.02 0.27
N TYR A 191 -9.25 11.23 -0.38
CA TYR A 191 -8.97 10.69 -1.71
C TYR A 191 -7.46 10.69 -2.00
N TYR A 192 -7.02 9.80 -2.85
CA TYR A 192 -5.69 9.81 -3.44
C TYR A 192 -5.72 10.68 -4.70
N GLN A 193 -5.14 11.87 -4.61
CA GLN A 193 -5.04 12.81 -5.71
C GLN A 193 -3.93 12.37 -6.66
N VAL A 194 -4.23 12.29 -7.96
CA VAL A 194 -3.27 12.02 -9.03
C VAL A 194 -3.33 13.16 -10.05
N ASP A 195 -2.22 13.87 -10.18
CA ASP A 195 -2.03 14.93 -11.17
C ASP A 195 -1.31 14.35 -12.40
N VAL A 196 -1.80 14.67 -13.59
CA VAL A 196 -1.20 14.23 -14.87
C VAL A 196 -0.83 15.39 -15.79
N ASP A 197 0.13 15.15 -16.68
CA ASP A 197 0.50 16.09 -17.73
C ASP A 197 -0.49 16.07 -18.91
N GLU A 198 -0.26 16.93 -19.91
CA GLU A 198 -1.08 17.00 -21.13
C GLU A 198 -1.10 15.69 -21.94
N SER A 199 -0.09 14.84 -21.77
CA SER A 199 -0.01 13.54 -22.41
C SER A 199 -0.64 12.42 -21.59
N GLY A 200 -1.24 12.76 -20.44
CA GLY A 200 -1.88 11.83 -19.50
C GLY A 200 -0.88 11.01 -18.68
N LYS A 201 0.35 11.49 -18.49
CA LYS A 201 1.37 10.82 -17.66
C LYS A 201 1.33 11.37 -16.25
N VAL A 202 1.41 10.49 -15.26
CA VAL A 202 1.43 10.88 -13.85
C VAL A 202 2.62 11.79 -13.55
N LEU A 203 2.34 12.94 -12.95
CA LEU A 203 3.34 13.91 -12.46
C LEU A 203 3.55 13.79 -10.96
N SER A 204 2.45 13.63 -10.22
CA SER A 204 2.47 13.45 -8.78
C SER A 204 1.22 12.69 -8.32
N ALA A 205 1.35 11.98 -7.21
CA ALA A 205 0.19 11.48 -6.50
C ALA A 205 0.39 11.45 -4.99
N ARG A 206 -0.65 11.77 -4.23
CA ARG A 206 -0.62 11.88 -2.78
C ARG A 206 -2.01 11.73 -2.16
N LEU A 207 -2.06 11.26 -0.92
CA LEU A 207 -3.31 11.23 -0.17
C LEU A 207 -3.68 12.65 0.27
N HIS A 208 -4.94 13.04 0.05
CA HIS A 208 -5.50 14.32 0.46
C HIS A 208 -6.73 14.08 1.34
N SER A 209 -7.00 15.04 2.23
CA SER A 209 -8.27 15.16 2.94
C SER A 209 -8.78 16.60 2.87
N GLU A 210 -10.08 16.80 2.74
CA GLU A 210 -10.73 18.12 2.75
C GLU A 210 -12.06 18.08 3.50
N ALA A 211 -12.49 19.21 4.07
CA ALA A 211 -13.81 19.29 4.68
C ALA A 211 -14.88 19.18 3.60
N SER A 212 -15.83 18.25 3.76
CA SER A 212 -16.99 18.13 2.87
C SER A 212 -17.93 19.30 3.17
N ILE A 213 -17.96 20.28 2.28
CA ILE A 213 -18.96 21.34 2.33
C ILE A 213 -20.31 20.67 2.05
N ARG A 214 -21.22 20.73 3.03
CA ARG A 214 -22.62 20.31 2.87
C ARG A 214 -23.43 21.42 2.24
#